data_AF-A0A963S3Q7-F1
#
_entry.id   AF-A0A963S3Q7-F1
#
_cell.length_a   1.000
_cell.length_b   1.000
_cell.length_c   1.000
_cell.angle_alpha   90.00
_cell.angle_beta   90.00
_cell.angle_gamma   90.00
#
_symmetry.space_group_name_H-M   'P 1'
#
loop_
_entity.id
_entity.type
_entity.pdbx_description
1 polymer ?
#
loop_
_entity_poly.entity_id
_entity_poly.type
_entity_poly.pdbx_seq_one_letter_code
_entity_poly.pdbx_strand_id
1 'polypeptide(L)'
;MKLTTATLLEGVAEALRDQVSPRLDDAFAKEAARMAQSLITIAARADDDAAAIRIEENARIRRILGAGVNVVARPELAMRFGLEAMSSDPGYRISELDTENGRLKALLIELHGAIEAQEGEAARDLDRAIWRMMRDFEEARRPRA
;
A
#
# COMPACT_ATOMS: atom_id res chain seq x y z
N MET A 1 4.35 23.01 15.70
CA MET A 1 3.57 21.83 15.25
C MET A 1 3.43 21.92 13.74
N LYS A 2 3.81 20.89 12.98
CA LYS A 2 3.56 20.88 11.52
C LYS A 2 2.09 20.52 11.31
N LEU A 3 1.39 21.31 10.50
CA LEU A 3 -0.01 21.05 10.17
C LEU A 3 -0.07 19.91 9.14
N THR A 4 -0.61 18.77 9.53
CA THR A 4 -0.87 17.59 8.69
C THR A 4 -2.34 17.21 8.77
N THR A 5 -2.85 16.42 7.82
CA THR A 5 -4.23 15.91 7.88
C THR A 5 -4.49 15.14 9.18
N ALA A 6 -3.56 14.26 9.57
CA ALA A 6 -3.63 13.50 10.82
C ALA A 6 -3.72 14.42 12.06
N THR A 7 -2.78 15.36 12.20
CA THR A 7 -2.74 16.28 13.36
C THR A 7 -3.94 17.24 13.39
N LEU A 8 -4.47 17.63 12.22
CA LEU A 8 -5.71 18.40 12.11
C LEU A 8 -6.91 17.57 12.61
N LEU A 9 -7.07 16.35 12.11
CA LEU A 9 -8.19 15.47 12.45
C LEU A 9 -8.15 15.05 13.92
N GLU A 10 -6.96 14.74 14.46
CA GLU A 10 -6.75 14.48 15.89
C GLU A 10 -7.14 15.70 16.73
N GLY A 11 -6.73 16.91 16.33
CA GLY A 11 -7.13 18.14 17.00
C GLY A 11 -8.65 18.38 16.97
N VAL A 12 -9.32 18.04 15.87
CA VAL A 12 -10.80 18.12 15.79
C VAL A 12 -11.47 17.09 16.69
N ALA A 13 -10.95 15.86 16.75
CA ALA A 13 -11.45 14.82 17.64
C ALA A 13 -11.28 15.19 19.12
N GLU A 14 -10.15 15.79 19.49
CA GLU A 14 -9.90 16.31 20.84
C GLU A 14 -10.84 17.47 21.18
N ALA A 15 -11.05 18.41 20.26
CA ALA A 15 -11.99 19.51 20.46
C ALA A 15 -13.43 19.02 20.65
N LEU A 16 -13.85 17.99 19.89
CA LEU A 16 -15.16 17.36 20.05
C LEU A 16 -15.30 16.71 21.44
N ARG A 17 -14.27 16.00 21.90
CA ARG A 17 -14.25 15.33 23.21
C ARG A 17 -14.26 16.32 24.37
N ASP A 18 -13.39 17.33 24.31
CA ASP A 18 -13.06 18.16 25.48
C ASP A 18 -13.91 19.42 25.56
N GLN A 19 -14.39 19.94 24.42
CA GLN A 19 -15.09 21.23 24.36
C GLN A 19 -16.55 21.09 23.96
N VAL A 20 -16.91 20.10 23.13
CA VAL A 20 -18.27 19.94 22.61
C VAL A 20 -19.07 18.94 23.44
N SER A 21 -18.59 17.70 23.57
CA SER A 21 -19.30 16.61 24.25
C SER A 21 -19.75 16.94 25.69
N PRO A 22 -18.98 17.68 26.51
CA PRO A 22 -19.41 18.05 27.87
C PRO A 22 -20.54 19.07 27.91
N ARG A 23 -20.75 19.81 26.82
CA ARG A 23 -21.79 20.85 26.68
C ARG A 23 -23.06 20.36 26.01
N LEU A 24 -23.09 19.11 25.56
CA LEU A 24 -24.29 18.49 25.04
C LEU A 24 -25.14 18.03 26.23
N ASP A 25 -26.44 18.28 26.17
CA ASP A 25 -27.38 17.82 27.20
C ASP A 25 -28.18 16.59 26.74
N ASP A 26 -28.35 16.45 25.43
CA ASP A 26 -29.05 15.32 24.81
C ASP A 26 -28.17 14.06 24.75
N ALA A 27 -28.71 12.93 25.21
CA ALA A 27 -28.00 11.65 25.26
C ALA A 27 -27.68 11.12 23.86
N PHE A 28 -28.58 11.32 22.89
CA PHE A 28 -28.33 10.92 21.49
C PHE A 28 -27.20 11.74 20.87
N ALA A 29 -27.20 13.06 21.08
CA ALA A 29 -26.14 13.95 20.62
C ALA A 29 -24.76 13.58 21.21
N LYS A 30 -24.69 13.20 22.50
CA LYS A 30 -23.45 12.71 23.13
C LYS A 30 -22.92 11.45 22.45
N GLU A 31 -23.81 10.50 22.17
CA GLU A 31 -23.42 9.25 21.53
C GLU A 31 -22.99 9.46 20.07
N ALA A 32 -23.69 10.32 19.33
CA ALA A 32 -23.30 10.72 17.98
C ALA A 32 -21.93 11.41 17.96
N ALA A 33 -21.65 12.30 18.93
CA ALA A 33 -20.35 12.97 19.06
C ALA A 33 -19.21 11.98 19.35
N ARG A 34 -19.46 10.98 20.22
CA ARG A 34 -18.51 9.91 20.52
C ARG A 34 -18.21 9.04 19.29
N MET A 35 -19.24 8.73 18.50
CA MET A 35 -19.09 7.98 17.25
C MET A 35 -18.29 8.79 16.21
N ALA A 36 -18.61 10.07 16.03
CA ALA A 36 -17.88 10.98 15.14
C ALA A 36 -16.39 11.09 15.54
N GLN A 37 -16.10 11.24 16.83
CA GLN A 37 -14.73 11.25 17.36
C GLN A 37 -13.97 9.97 16.98
N SER A 38 -14.63 8.81 17.11
CA SER A 38 -14.03 7.52 16.80
C SER A 38 -13.72 7.39 15.31
N LEU A 39 -14.66 7.79 14.44
CA LEU A 39 -14.48 7.80 12.99
C LEU A 39 -13.37 8.75 12.54
N ILE A 40 -13.29 9.95 13.12
CA ILE A 40 -12.25 10.94 12.81
C ILE A 40 -10.87 10.41 13.21
N THR A 41 -10.77 9.75 14.37
CA THR A 41 -9.51 9.14 14.82
C THR A 41 -9.06 8.00 13.90
N ILE A 42 -10.00 7.18 13.43
CA ILE A 42 -9.72 6.12 12.44
C ILE A 42 -9.24 6.74 11.12
N ALA A 43 -9.93 7.76 10.63
CA ALA A 43 -9.57 8.46 9.39
C ALA A 43 -8.20 9.13 9.49
N ALA A 44 -7.85 9.72 10.65
CA ALA A 44 -6.57 10.37 10.87
C ALA A 44 -5.37 9.42 10.69
N ARG A 45 -5.55 8.12 10.94
CA ARG A 45 -4.50 7.10 10.86
C ARG A 45 -4.47 6.36 9.52
N ALA A 46 -5.59 6.39 8.78
CA ALA A 46 -5.75 5.63 7.55
C ALA A 46 -4.74 6.01 6.46
N ASP A 47 -4.39 7.30 6.36
CA ASP A 47 -3.46 7.80 5.33
C ASP A 47 -2.03 7.27 5.54
N ASP A 48 -1.52 7.32 6.77
CA ASP A 48 -0.16 6.88 7.10
C ASP A 48 -0.04 5.35 6.97
N ASP A 49 -1.04 4.61 7.45
CA ASP A 49 -1.10 3.15 7.31
C ASP A 49 -1.14 2.74 5.83
N ALA A 50 -1.96 3.43 5.03
CA ALA A 50 -2.08 3.14 3.62
C ALA A 50 -0.77 3.46 2.85
N ALA A 51 -0.10 4.56 3.18
CA ALA A 51 1.21 4.89 2.61
C ALA A 51 2.27 3.83 2.96
N ALA A 52 2.34 3.39 4.23
CA ALA A 52 3.26 2.34 4.66
C ALA A 52 3.02 1.01 3.90
N ILE A 53 1.75 0.62 3.73
CA ILE A 53 1.38 -0.56 2.94
C ILE A 53 1.85 -0.40 1.49
N ARG A 54 1.61 0.76 0.86
CA ARG A 54 2.03 0.99 -0.54
C ARG A 54 3.55 0.89 -0.72
N ILE A 55 4.33 1.51 0.19
CA ILE A 55 5.80 1.46 0.16
C ILE A 55 6.28 0.01 0.20
N GLU A 56 5.74 -0.78 1.13
CA GLU A 56 6.11 -2.19 1.25
C GLU A 56 5.72 -2.99 0.00
N GLU A 57 4.51 -2.80 -0.54
CA GLU A 57 4.10 -3.48 -1.78
C GLU A 57 5.01 -3.13 -2.96
N ASN A 58 5.32 -1.85 -3.17
CA ASN A 58 6.21 -1.41 -4.25
C ASN A 58 7.60 -2.02 -4.08
N ALA A 59 8.15 -2.03 -2.86
CA ALA A 59 9.42 -2.67 -2.56
C ALA A 59 9.40 -4.19 -2.82
N ARG A 60 8.31 -4.90 -2.52
CA ARG A 60 8.20 -6.34 -2.83
C ARG A 60 8.19 -6.59 -4.34
N ILE A 61 7.42 -5.79 -5.10
CA ILE A 61 7.37 -5.94 -6.55
C ILE A 61 8.76 -5.72 -7.14
N ARG A 62 9.49 -4.68 -6.73
CA ARG A 62 10.87 -4.43 -7.18
C ARG A 62 11.82 -5.60 -6.88
N ARG A 63 11.69 -6.24 -5.71
CA ARG A 63 12.46 -7.46 -5.38
C ARG A 63 12.15 -8.61 -6.34
N ILE A 64 10.89 -8.82 -6.70
CA ILE A 64 10.48 -9.84 -7.67
C ILE A 64 11.00 -9.52 -9.08
N LEU A 65 10.93 -8.26 -9.51
CA LEU A 65 11.52 -7.81 -10.77
C LEU A 65 13.03 -8.11 -10.82
N GLY A 66 13.74 -7.85 -9.72
CA GLY A 66 15.17 -8.13 -9.59
C GLY A 66 15.49 -9.63 -9.66
N ALA A 67 14.67 -10.48 -9.02
CA ALA A 67 14.81 -11.93 -9.14
C ALA A 67 14.57 -12.44 -10.57
N GLY A 68 13.68 -11.77 -11.33
CA GLY A 68 13.37 -12.09 -12.71
C GLY A 68 14.52 -11.89 -13.70
N VAL A 69 15.51 -11.04 -13.37
CA VAL A 69 16.63 -10.71 -14.28
C VAL A 69 17.40 -11.94 -14.75
N ASN A 70 17.64 -12.90 -13.85
CA ASN A 70 18.40 -14.12 -14.18
C ASN A 70 17.53 -15.27 -14.71
N VAL A 71 16.21 -15.09 -14.72
CA VAL A 71 15.24 -16.13 -15.08
C VAL A 71 14.65 -15.86 -16.47
N VAL A 72 14.49 -14.60 -16.85
CA VAL A 72 13.90 -14.22 -18.14
C VAL A 72 14.88 -14.48 -19.29
N ALA A 73 14.52 -15.36 -20.22
CA ALA A 73 15.34 -15.68 -21.39
C ALA A 73 15.58 -14.50 -22.35
N ARG A 74 14.75 -13.46 -22.32
CA ARG A 74 14.83 -12.27 -23.18
C ARG A 74 15.72 -11.18 -22.54
N PRO A 75 16.94 -10.94 -23.04
CA PRO A 75 17.91 -10.04 -22.39
C PRO A 75 17.42 -8.60 -22.27
N GLU A 76 16.67 -8.10 -23.26
CA GLU A 76 16.10 -6.76 -23.25
C GLU A 76 15.07 -6.57 -22.13
N LEU A 77 14.26 -7.60 -21.87
CA LEU A 77 13.29 -7.58 -20.77
C LEU A 77 13.99 -7.72 -19.42
N ALA A 78 14.97 -8.62 -19.33
CA ALA A 78 15.79 -8.80 -18.12
C ALA A 78 16.48 -7.48 -17.72
N MET A 79 17.08 -6.78 -18.67
CA MET A 79 17.71 -5.47 -18.42
C MET A 79 16.69 -4.43 -17.92
N ARG A 80 15.52 -4.35 -18.57
CA ARG A 80 14.45 -3.43 -18.15
C ARG A 80 13.97 -3.74 -16.73
N PHE A 81 13.71 -5.01 -16.41
CA PHE A 81 13.31 -5.41 -15.05
C PHE A 81 14.39 -5.11 -14.02
N GLY A 82 15.67 -5.27 -14.37
CA GLY A 82 16.79 -4.93 -13.50
C GLY A 82 16.87 -3.43 -13.17
N LEU A 83 16.69 -2.56 -14.17
CA LEU A 83 16.65 -1.11 -13.95
C LEU A 83 15.49 -0.72 -13.01
N GLU A 84 14.32 -1.31 -13.25
CA GLU A 84 13.13 -1.03 -12.46
C GLU A 84 13.22 -1.59 -11.04
N ALA A 85 13.87 -2.73 -10.85
CA ALA A 85 14.16 -3.29 -9.53
C ALA A 85 15.05 -2.38 -8.67
N MET A 86 15.89 -1.54 -9.31
CA MET A 86 16.76 -0.57 -8.64
C MET A 86 16.12 0.81 -8.46
N SER A 87 14.90 1.02 -8.98
CA SER A 87 14.17 2.28 -8.79
C SER A 87 13.73 2.49 -7.33
N SER A 88 13.36 3.72 -7.00
CA SER A 88 12.77 4.09 -5.71
C SER A 88 11.40 4.73 -5.92
N ASP A 89 10.57 4.78 -4.88
CA ASP A 89 9.31 5.51 -4.94
C ASP A 89 9.57 7.00 -5.22
N PRO A 90 8.76 7.65 -6.08
CA PRO A 90 8.95 9.04 -6.47
C PRO A 90 8.64 10.03 -5.34
N GLY A 91 7.96 9.57 -4.29
CA GLY A 91 7.59 10.33 -3.12
C GLY A 91 6.78 9.47 -2.14
N TYR A 92 6.36 10.08 -1.03
CA TYR A 92 5.64 9.39 0.05
C TYR A 92 4.15 9.74 0.08
N ARG A 93 3.65 10.55 -0.86
CA ARG A 93 2.21 10.83 -0.94
C ARG A 93 1.50 9.59 -1.47
N ILE A 94 0.36 9.26 -0.88
CA ILE A 94 -0.41 8.08 -1.30
C ILE A 94 -0.74 8.07 -2.80
N SER A 95 -1.06 9.23 -3.38
CA SER A 95 -1.33 9.36 -4.81
C SER A 95 -0.11 9.07 -5.70
N GLU A 96 1.09 9.42 -5.24
CA GLU A 96 2.35 9.13 -5.94
C GLU A 96 2.67 7.64 -5.83
N LEU A 97 2.48 7.08 -4.62
CA LEU A 97 2.69 5.67 -4.33
C LEU A 97 1.71 4.75 -5.08
N ASP A 98 0.44 5.13 -5.22
CA ASP A 98 -0.58 4.41 -5.99
C ASP A 98 -0.26 4.40 -7.48
N THR A 99 0.16 5.56 -8.02
CA THR A 99 0.58 5.68 -9.42
C THR A 99 1.76 4.76 -9.70
N GLU A 100 2.77 4.77 -8.82
CA GLU A 100 3.93 3.91 -8.94
C GLU A 100 3.58 2.43 -8.77
N ASN A 101 2.68 2.09 -7.84
CA ASN A 101 2.18 0.72 -7.65
C ASN A 101 1.51 0.19 -8.92
N GLY A 102 0.69 0.99 -9.59
CA GLY A 102 0.05 0.63 -10.85
C GLY A 102 1.07 0.33 -11.95
N ARG A 103 2.10 1.18 -12.08
CA ARG A 103 3.21 1.00 -13.03
C ARG A 103 4.00 -0.28 -12.74
N LEU A 104 4.36 -0.52 -11.48
CA LEU A 104 5.07 -1.72 -11.05
C LEU A 104 4.25 -3.00 -11.27
N LYS A 105 2.93 -2.95 -11.06
CA LYS A 105 2.03 -4.09 -11.35
C LYS A 105 1.95 -4.40 -12.84
N ALA A 106 1.95 -3.40 -13.70
CA ALA A 106 2.03 -3.63 -15.14
C ALA A 106 3.33 -4.37 -15.52
N LEU A 107 4.47 -3.95 -14.97
CA LEU A 107 5.75 -4.64 -15.15
C LEU A 107 5.74 -6.07 -14.59
N LEU A 108 5.07 -6.30 -13.46
CA LEU A 108 4.91 -7.63 -12.88
C LEU A 108 4.10 -8.56 -13.80
N ILE A 109 3.03 -8.05 -14.42
CA ILE A 109 2.24 -8.81 -15.40
C ILE A 109 3.11 -9.15 -16.62
N GLU A 110 3.91 -8.20 -17.11
CA GLU A 110 4.85 -8.45 -18.21
C GLU A 110 5.91 -9.49 -17.84
N LEU A 111 6.43 -9.46 -16.61
CA LEU A 111 7.36 -10.48 -16.11
C LEU A 111 6.70 -11.86 -16.06
N HIS A 112 5.49 -11.96 -15.48
CA HIS A 112 4.74 -13.20 -15.39
C HIS A 112 4.47 -13.79 -16.78
N GLY A 113 3.97 -12.98 -17.72
CA GLY A 113 3.76 -13.42 -19.10
C GLY A 113 5.06 -13.79 -19.83
N ALA A 114 6.20 -13.20 -19.45
CA ALA A 114 7.48 -13.59 -20.00
C ALA A 114 7.96 -14.96 -19.52
N ILE A 115 7.65 -15.35 -18.28
CA ILE A 115 8.09 -16.63 -17.68
C ILE A 115 7.08 -17.77 -17.84
N GLU A 116 5.81 -17.48 -18.09
CA GLU A 116 4.73 -18.48 -18.20
C GLU A 116 5.02 -19.56 -19.25
N ALA A 117 5.61 -19.18 -20.38
CA ALA A 117 5.97 -20.10 -21.47
C ALA A 117 7.38 -20.69 -21.32
N GLN A 118 8.14 -20.32 -20.28
CA GLN A 118 9.51 -20.80 -20.08
C GLN A 118 9.53 -22.11 -19.29
N GLU A 119 10.32 -23.06 -19.78
CA GLU A 119 10.59 -24.29 -19.06
C GLU A 119 11.70 -24.10 -18.02
N GLY A 120 11.67 -24.90 -16.95
CA GLY A 120 12.70 -24.92 -15.93
C GLY A 120 12.19 -24.65 -14.51
N GLU A 121 12.94 -25.13 -13.53
CA GLU A 121 12.58 -24.99 -12.12
C GLU A 121 12.60 -23.53 -11.66
N ALA A 122 13.60 -22.74 -12.11
CA ALA A 122 13.72 -21.32 -11.78
C ALA A 122 12.52 -20.48 -12.24
N ALA A 123 12.00 -20.73 -13.45
CA ALA A 123 10.80 -20.06 -13.96
C ALA A 123 9.56 -20.41 -13.11
N ARG A 124 9.39 -21.70 -12.76
CA ARG A 124 8.29 -22.17 -11.91
C ARG A 124 8.38 -21.66 -10.48
N ASP A 125 9.59 -21.53 -9.92
CA ASP A 125 9.80 -20.97 -8.59
C ASP A 125 9.44 -19.49 -8.54
N LEU A 126 9.86 -18.73 -9.56
CA LEU A 126 9.53 -17.33 -9.69
C LEU A 126 8.03 -17.13 -9.88
N ASP A 127 7.38 -17.95 -10.71
CA ASP A 127 5.94 -17.95 -10.88
C ASP A 127 5.20 -18.15 -9.54
N ARG A 128 5.57 -19.18 -8.77
CA ARG A 128 5.03 -19.40 -7.42
C ARG A 128 5.31 -18.24 -6.47
N ALA A 129 6.44 -17.56 -6.60
CA ALA A 129 6.74 -16.39 -5.78
C ALA A 129 5.84 -15.20 -6.12
N ILE A 130 5.54 -14.98 -7.40
CA ILE A 130 4.59 -13.96 -7.87
C ILE A 130 3.20 -14.23 -7.28
N TRP A 131 2.69 -15.47 -7.43
CA TRP A 131 1.37 -15.83 -6.91
C TRP A 131 1.28 -15.69 -5.38
N ARG A 132 2.30 -16.12 -4.63
CA ARG A 132 2.34 -15.92 -3.18
C ARG A 132 2.31 -14.45 -2.82
N MET A 133 3.13 -13.62 -3.47
CA MET A 133 3.13 -12.18 -3.22
C MET A 133 1.77 -11.54 -3.48
N MET A 134 1.11 -11.89 -4.60
CA MET A 134 -0.22 -11.36 -4.93
C MET A 134 -1.26 -11.75 -3.88
N ARG A 135 -1.25 -13.01 -3.42
CA ARG A 135 -2.11 -13.46 -2.33
C ARG A 135 -1.83 -12.68 -1.04
N ASP A 136 -0.56 -12.53 -0.67
CA ASP A 136 -0.18 -11.84 0.57
C ASP A 136 -0.60 -10.35 0.54
N PHE A 137 -0.61 -9.71 -0.63
CA PHE A 137 -1.15 -8.35 -0.79
C PHE A 137 -2.65 -8.27 -0.53
N GLU A 138 -3.43 -9.22 -1.05
CA GLU A 138 -4.87 -9.25 -0.83
C GLU A 138 -5.22 -9.61 0.63
N GLU A 139 -4.44 -10.49 1.27
CA GLU A 139 -4.60 -10.80 2.69
C GLU A 139 -4.32 -9.59 3.58
N ALA A 140 -3.28 -8.81 3.27
CA ALA A 140 -2.93 -7.61 4.04
C ALA A 140 -4.01 -6.52 4.00
N ARG A 141 -4.85 -6.50 2.96
CA ARG A 141 -5.95 -5.54 2.77
C ARG A 141 -7.27 -6.02 3.36
N ARG A 142 -7.34 -7.26 3.83
CA ARG A 142 -8.56 -7.82 4.39
C ARG A 142 -8.93 -7.04 5.67
N PRO A 143 -10.18 -6.57 5.80
CA PRO A 143 -10.64 -5.94 7.04
C PRO A 143 -10.41 -6.93 8.20
N ARG A 144 -9.71 -6.50 9.25
CA ARG A 144 -9.58 -7.31 10.47
C ARG A 144 -10.98 -7.46 11.05
N ALA A 145 -11.46 -8.70 11.11
CA ALA A 145 -12.75 -9.06 11.72
C ALA A 145 -12.68 -8.95 13.25
#